data_AF-A0A645GAY7-F1
#
_entry.id   AF-A0A645GAY7-F1
#
_cell.length_a   1.000
_cell.length_b   1.000
_cell.length_c   1.000
_cell.angle_alpha   90.00
_cell.angle_beta   90.00
_cell.angle_gamma   90.00
#
_symmetry.space_group_name_H-M   'P 1'
#
loop_
_entity.id
_entity.type
_entity.pdbx_description
1 polymer ?
#
loop_
_entity_poly.entity_id
_entity_poly.type
_entity_poly.pdbx_seq_one_letter_code
_entity_poly.pdbx_strand_id
1 'polypeptide(L)'
;MEKSLGIGILFGVAFGDRGAMLQNIAYNAIMAGHSRSDEREADYLGFVHSYKAGYNPYSMLLGLYKLSELDQKYHYDLFSDHPEGKARVALAQKYLKDAKVTPTVTQSEDGKSAQVTDGQWKLPPVYASLSGYKPVHRACFVAGTLYRLKALPDYSPDRYILDTDGTNFTVYYNDRQVFTVVPEDAAAQGMSAQELANRYIEALRNWQAK
;
A
#
# COMPACT_ATOMS: atom_id res chain seq x y z
N MET A 1 18.81 5.23 -25.03
CA MET A 1 19.13 6.27 -24.03
C MET A 1 17.91 7.11 -23.65
N GLU A 2 17.09 7.59 -24.59
CA GLU A 2 15.90 8.40 -24.26
C GLU A 2 14.80 7.62 -23.50
N LYS A 3 14.49 6.38 -23.90
CA LYS A 3 13.52 5.52 -23.20
C LYS A 3 13.97 5.14 -21.78
N SER A 4 15.25 4.80 -21.58
CA SER A 4 15.79 4.44 -20.27
C SER A 4 15.82 5.61 -19.28
N LEU A 5 16.09 6.83 -19.78
CA LEU A 5 16.03 8.05 -18.98
C LEU A 5 14.57 8.42 -18.62
N GLY A 6 13.64 8.29 -19.57
CA GLY A 6 12.21 8.50 -19.33
C GLY A 6 11.62 7.53 -18.30
N ILE A 7 11.96 6.24 -18.38
CA ILE A 7 11.57 5.23 -17.37
C ILE A 7 12.14 5.59 -15.99
N GLY A 8 13.38 6.05 -15.93
CA GLY A 8 14.01 6.48 -14.67
C GLY A 8 13.27 7.63 -13.98
N ILE A 9 12.89 8.65 -14.75
CA ILE A 9 12.11 9.79 -14.23
C ILE A 9 10.73 9.32 -13.73
N LEU A 10 10.05 8.44 -14.48
CA LEU A 10 8.74 7.93 -14.10
C LEU A 10 8.78 7.09 -12.81
N PHE A 11 9.78 6.21 -12.68
CA PHE A 11 9.96 5.41 -11.47
C PHE A 11 10.38 6.28 -10.29
N GLY A 12 11.20 7.32 -10.49
CA GLY A 12 11.51 8.32 -9.47
C GLY A 12 10.26 9.04 -8.97
N VAL A 13 9.36 9.45 -9.88
CA VAL A 13 8.08 10.09 -9.50
C VAL A 13 7.13 9.14 -8.78
N ALA A 14 7.07 7.86 -9.20
CA ALA A 14 6.14 6.90 -8.61
C ALA A 14 6.61 6.32 -7.27
N PHE A 15 7.92 6.11 -7.11
CA PHE A 15 8.49 5.36 -5.99
C PHE A 15 9.48 6.16 -5.13
N GLY A 16 9.69 7.45 -5.44
CA GLY A 16 10.61 8.33 -4.72
C GLY A 16 12.06 7.83 -4.79
N ASP A 17 12.77 7.90 -3.66
CA ASP A 17 14.19 7.51 -3.54
C ASP A 17 14.45 6.03 -3.89
N ARG A 18 13.42 5.18 -3.84
CA ARG A 18 13.51 3.76 -4.24
C ARG A 18 13.39 3.56 -5.77
N GLY A 19 13.03 4.61 -6.51
CA GLY A 19 12.81 4.56 -7.95
C GLY A 19 14.05 4.15 -8.75
N ALA A 20 15.25 4.59 -8.34
CA ALA A 20 16.50 4.29 -9.05
C ALA A 20 16.88 2.80 -9.01
N MET A 21 16.65 2.11 -7.87
CA MET A 21 16.88 0.67 -7.77
C MET A 21 15.85 -0.10 -8.61
N LEU A 22 14.57 0.28 -8.52
CA LEU A 22 13.49 -0.36 -9.26
C LEU A 22 13.61 -0.16 -10.78
N GLN A 23 14.22 0.94 -11.22
CA GLN A 23 14.44 1.24 -12.63
C GLN A 23 15.24 0.14 -13.34
N ASN A 24 16.35 -0.32 -12.76
CA ASN A 24 17.19 -1.34 -13.40
C ASN A 24 16.46 -2.68 -13.51
N ILE A 25 15.73 -3.06 -12.47
CA ILE A 25 14.94 -4.30 -12.46
C ILE A 25 13.81 -4.21 -13.50
N ALA A 26 13.06 -3.10 -13.49
CA ALA A 26 11.96 -2.88 -14.42
C ALA A 26 12.45 -2.86 -15.87
N TYR A 27 13.56 -2.16 -16.15
CA TYR A 27 14.15 -2.09 -17.49
C TYR A 27 14.53 -3.47 -18.03
N ASN A 28 15.18 -4.29 -17.21
CA ASN A 28 15.55 -5.66 -17.59
C ASN A 28 14.31 -6.53 -17.82
N ALA A 29 13.29 -6.42 -16.97
CA ALA A 29 12.05 -7.19 -17.13
C ALA A 29 11.27 -6.80 -18.40
N ILE A 30 11.18 -5.50 -18.70
CA ILE A 30 10.53 -4.99 -19.92
C ILE A 30 11.27 -5.48 -21.17
N MET A 31 12.60 -5.44 -21.15
CA MET A 31 13.41 -5.91 -22.28
C MET A 31 13.38 -7.43 -22.48
N ALA A 32 13.09 -8.20 -21.43
CA ALA A 32 13.04 -9.65 -21.49
C ALA A 32 11.80 -10.20 -22.22
N GLY A 33 10.70 -9.43 -22.30
CA GLY A 33 9.50 -9.79 -23.06
C GLY A 33 8.88 -11.13 -22.66
N HIS A 34 8.12 -11.16 -21.55
CA HIS A 34 7.46 -12.38 -21.06
C HIS A 34 6.03 -12.53 -21.59
N SER A 35 5.51 -13.77 -21.67
CA SER A 35 4.12 -14.02 -22.06
C SER A 35 3.14 -13.82 -20.90
N ARG A 36 1.84 -13.61 -21.20
CA ARG A 36 0.78 -13.40 -20.18
C ARG A 36 0.70 -14.50 -19.12
N SER A 37 0.90 -15.76 -19.51
CA SER A 37 0.89 -16.88 -18.56
C SER A 37 2.10 -16.81 -17.63
N ASP A 38 3.26 -16.44 -18.17
CA ASP A 38 4.51 -16.34 -17.42
C ASP A 38 4.44 -15.19 -16.41
N GLU A 39 3.84 -14.05 -16.78
CA GLU A 39 3.65 -12.92 -15.86
C GLU A 39 2.74 -13.28 -14.68
N ARG A 40 1.66 -14.02 -14.91
CA ARG A 40 0.73 -14.44 -13.84
C ARG A 40 1.36 -15.47 -12.91
N GLU A 41 2.11 -16.41 -13.47
CA GLU A 41 2.87 -17.38 -12.68
C GLU A 41 3.98 -16.67 -11.88
N ALA A 42 4.70 -15.74 -12.50
CA ALA A 42 5.70 -14.92 -11.82
C ALA A 42 5.10 -14.06 -10.69
N ASP A 43 3.94 -13.43 -10.91
CA ASP A 43 3.23 -12.67 -9.88
C ASP A 43 2.80 -13.58 -8.72
N TYR A 44 2.25 -14.77 -9.03
CA TYR A 44 1.83 -15.72 -8.00
C TYR A 44 3.02 -16.23 -7.18
N LEU A 45 4.09 -16.70 -7.85
CA LEU A 45 5.29 -17.18 -7.18
C LEU A 45 5.98 -16.04 -6.41
N GLY A 46 6.07 -14.85 -7.01
CA GLY A 46 6.60 -13.65 -6.37
C GLY A 46 5.86 -13.29 -5.08
N PHE A 47 4.53 -13.36 -5.09
CA PHE A 47 3.71 -13.22 -3.88
C PHE A 47 4.02 -14.31 -2.87
N VAL A 48 3.95 -15.58 -3.26
CA VAL A 48 4.14 -16.73 -2.37
C VAL A 48 5.50 -16.70 -1.69
N HIS A 49 6.58 -16.43 -2.43
CA HIS A 49 7.92 -16.38 -1.88
C HIS A 49 8.11 -15.17 -0.96
N SER A 50 7.61 -13.98 -1.34
CA SER A 50 7.70 -12.79 -0.50
C SER A 50 6.92 -12.96 0.81
N TYR A 51 5.72 -13.55 0.71
CA TYR A 51 4.86 -13.84 1.85
C TYR A 51 5.53 -14.83 2.81
N LYS A 52 6.05 -15.95 2.30
CA LYS A 52 6.77 -16.95 3.10
C LYS A 52 8.05 -16.41 3.73
N ALA A 53 8.69 -15.44 3.10
CA ALA A 53 9.89 -14.77 3.64
C ALA A 53 9.58 -13.71 4.71
N GLY A 54 8.30 -13.47 5.04
CA GLY A 54 7.91 -12.51 6.09
C GLY A 54 7.93 -11.04 5.66
N TYR A 55 7.97 -10.77 4.35
CA TYR A 55 7.79 -9.41 3.83
C TYR A 55 6.35 -8.93 4.03
N ASN A 56 6.15 -7.62 3.90
CA ASN A 56 4.80 -7.04 3.92
C ASN A 56 3.96 -7.63 2.77
N PRO A 57 2.85 -8.33 3.07
CA PRO A 57 2.04 -9.03 2.06
C PRO A 57 1.39 -8.07 1.04
N TYR A 58 1.17 -6.81 1.41
CA TYR A 58 0.57 -5.80 0.54
C TYR A 58 1.56 -5.17 -0.45
N SER A 59 2.87 -5.45 -0.34
CA SER A 59 3.90 -4.81 -1.17
C SER A 59 3.69 -5.04 -2.67
N MET A 60 3.29 -6.25 -3.07
CA MET A 60 3.03 -6.57 -4.47
C MET A 60 1.82 -5.80 -5.00
N LEU A 61 0.72 -5.77 -4.23
CA LEU A 61 -0.49 -5.04 -4.59
C LEU A 61 -0.19 -3.53 -4.73
N LEU A 62 0.60 -2.95 -3.83
CA LEU A 62 1.06 -1.56 -3.90
C LEU A 62 1.88 -1.31 -5.18
N GLY A 63 2.82 -2.18 -5.51
CA GLY A 63 3.61 -2.08 -6.74
C GLY A 63 2.72 -2.09 -7.99
N LEU A 64 1.78 -3.04 -8.06
CA LEU A 64 0.84 -3.16 -9.16
C LEU A 64 -0.11 -1.97 -9.28
N TYR A 65 -0.57 -1.40 -8.17
CA TYR A 65 -1.32 -0.14 -8.20
C TYR A 65 -0.51 0.98 -8.84
N LYS A 66 0.74 1.19 -8.40
CA LYS A 66 1.59 2.25 -8.95
C LYS A 66 1.92 2.03 -10.43
N LEU A 67 2.17 0.79 -10.85
CA LEU A 67 2.38 0.46 -12.26
C LEU A 67 1.12 0.73 -13.10
N SER A 68 -0.06 0.32 -12.62
CA SER A 68 -1.32 0.59 -13.31
C SER A 68 -1.65 2.07 -13.41
N GLU A 69 -1.21 2.89 -12.46
CA GLU A 69 -1.37 4.36 -12.50
C GLU A 69 -0.42 5.01 -13.50
N LEU A 70 0.83 4.55 -13.55
CA LEU A 70 1.83 5.05 -14.50
C LEU A 70 1.40 4.78 -15.95
N ASP A 71 0.91 3.57 -16.22
CA ASP A 71 0.38 3.17 -17.51
C ASP A 71 -0.77 4.09 -17.96
N GLN A 72 -1.76 4.31 -17.09
CA GLN A 72 -2.91 5.19 -17.36
C GLN A 72 -2.50 6.65 -17.60
N LYS A 73 -1.49 7.17 -16.88
CA LYS A 73 -1.13 8.59 -16.92
C LYS A 73 -0.23 8.94 -18.09
N TYR A 74 0.67 8.03 -18.48
CA TYR A 74 1.70 8.33 -19.46
C TYR A 74 1.51 7.58 -20.78
N HIS A 75 0.47 6.74 -20.90
CA HIS A 75 0.26 5.83 -22.04
C HIS A 75 1.58 5.16 -22.44
N TYR A 76 2.39 4.84 -21.43
CA TYR A 76 3.72 4.36 -21.68
C TYR A 76 3.57 2.89 -22.01
N ASP A 77 3.87 2.59 -23.25
CA ASP A 77 4.04 1.28 -23.87
C ASP A 77 5.14 0.43 -23.20
N LEU A 78 5.37 0.57 -21.88
CA LEU A 78 6.19 -0.36 -21.10
C LEU A 78 5.57 -1.75 -21.08
N PHE A 79 4.24 -1.80 -21.29
CA PHE A 79 3.40 -3.00 -21.32
C PHE A 79 2.37 -2.93 -22.47
N SER A 80 2.73 -2.30 -23.59
CA SER A 80 1.88 -1.82 -24.72
C SER A 80 0.69 -2.67 -25.15
N ASP A 81 0.77 -3.98 -24.95
CA ASP A 81 -0.21 -4.88 -25.50
C ASP A 81 -1.42 -5.15 -24.60
N HIS A 82 -1.50 -4.72 -23.32
CA HIS A 82 -2.54 -5.25 -22.40
C HIS A 82 -3.31 -4.28 -21.48
N PRO A 83 -4.65 -4.48 -21.33
CA PRO A 83 -5.42 -4.04 -20.14
C PRO A 83 -5.13 -4.89 -18.88
N GLU A 84 -3.87 -5.27 -18.65
CA GLU A 84 -3.40 -6.22 -17.63
C GLU A 84 -3.37 -5.63 -16.21
N GLY A 85 -3.14 -4.32 -16.04
CA GLY A 85 -2.94 -3.72 -14.71
C GLY A 85 -4.09 -3.96 -13.73
N LYS A 86 -5.34 -3.83 -14.19
CA LYS A 86 -6.52 -4.10 -13.36
C LYS A 86 -6.69 -5.60 -13.06
N ALA A 87 -6.39 -6.47 -14.02
CA ALA A 87 -6.49 -7.91 -13.84
C ALA A 87 -5.43 -8.43 -12.85
N ARG A 88 -4.19 -7.94 -12.95
CA ARG A 88 -3.10 -8.25 -12.01
C ARG A 88 -3.40 -7.73 -10.60
N VAL A 89 -3.94 -6.52 -10.48
CA VAL A 89 -4.42 -6.00 -9.17
C VAL A 89 -5.49 -6.91 -8.57
N ALA A 90 -6.47 -7.35 -9.37
CA ALA A 90 -7.52 -8.27 -8.90
C ALA A 90 -6.94 -9.64 -8.50
N LEU A 91 -5.95 -10.16 -9.24
CA LEU A 91 -5.23 -11.38 -8.89
C LEU A 91 -4.44 -11.22 -7.60
N ALA A 92 -3.73 -10.11 -7.41
CA ALA A 92 -2.98 -9.82 -6.19
C ALA A 92 -3.91 -9.72 -4.96
N GLN A 93 -5.08 -9.09 -5.11
CA GLN A 93 -6.13 -9.09 -4.08
C GLN A 93 -6.63 -10.50 -3.78
N LYS A 94 -6.80 -11.35 -4.80
CA LYS A 94 -7.15 -12.75 -4.62
C LYS A 94 -6.07 -13.51 -3.85
N TYR A 95 -4.79 -13.31 -4.14
CA TYR A 95 -3.70 -13.98 -3.42
C TYR A 95 -3.68 -13.61 -1.94
N LEU A 96 -3.90 -12.33 -1.59
CA LEU A 96 -4.05 -11.87 -0.21
C LEU A 96 -5.22 -12.58 0.50
N LYS A 97 -6.36 -12.70 -0.19
CA LYS A 97 -7.56 -13.38 0.32
C LYS A 97 -7.31 -14.87 0.54
N ASP A 98 -6.72 -15.56 -0.44
CA ASP A 98 -6.43 -16.99 -0.39
C ASP A 98 -5.41 -17.30 0.72
N ALA A 99 -4.44 -16.41 0.93
CA ALA A 99 -3.49 -16.47 2.05
C ALA A 99 -4.08 -16.04 3.40
N LYS A 100 -5.35 -15.60 3.44
CA LYS A 100 -6.06 -15.13 4.64
C LYS A 100 -5.31 -14.01 5.37
N VAL A 101 -4.74 -13.09 4.62
CA VAL A 101 -4.01 -11.94 5.18
C VAL A 101 -4.99 -11.02 5.91
N THR A 102 -4.72 -10.78 7.20
CA THR A 102 -5.43 -9.78 8.02
C THR A 102 -4.44 -8.79 8.67
N PRO A 103 -4.80 -7.51 8.83
CA PRO A 103 -6.06 -6.86 8.43
C PRO A 103 -6.28 -6.79 6.91
N THR A 104 -7.53 -6.66 6.47
CA THR A 104 -7.94 -6.49 5.06
C THR A 104 -8.15 -5.02 4.69
N VAL A 105 -8.04 -4.70 3.39
CA VAL A 105 -8.28 -3.36 2.84
C VAL A 105 -9.47 -3.39 1.89
N THR A 106 -10.41 -2.46 2.07
CA THR A 106 -11.53 -2.22 1.15
C THR A 106 -11.49 -0.79 0.64
N GLN A 107 -11.73 -0.60 -0.66
CA GLN A 107 -11.86 0.71 -1.29
C GLN A 107 -13.35 1.01 -1.54
N SER A 108 -13.77 2.28 -1.40
CA SER A 108 -15.12 2.69 -1.78
C SER A 108 -15.32 2.59 -3.30
N GLU A 109 -16.57 2.40 -3.74
CA GLU A 109 -16.91 2.28 -5.17
C GLU A 109 -16.46 3.48 -6.00
N ASP A 110 -16.50 4.68 -5.42
CA ASP A 110 -16.04 5.92 -6.05
C ASP A 110 -14.52 6.12 -6.01
N GLY A 111 -13.78 5.19 -5.39
CA GLY A 111 -12.33 5.22 -5.25
C GLY A 111 -11.78 6.29 -4.31
N LYS A 112 -12.64 7.11 -3.69
CA LYS A 112 -12.24 8.29 -2.90
C LYS A 112 -11.81 7.96 -1.48
N SER A 113 -12.15 6.77 -0.99
CA SER A 113 -11.77 6.34 0.35
C SER A 113 -11.33 4.89 0.40
N ALA A 114 -10.58 4.55 1.44
CA ALA A 114 -10.26 3.17 1.76
C ALA A 114 -10.31 2.96 3.26
N GLN A 115 -10.60 1.72 3.68
CA GLN A 115 -10.71 1.35 5.07
C GLN A 115 -9.96 0.05 5.33
N VAL A 116 -9.32 -0.01 6.50
CA VAL A 116 -8.67 -1.20 7.02
C VAL A 116 -9.59 -1.87 8.04
N THR A 117 -9.82 -3.16 7.89
CA THR A 117 -10.72 -3.94 8.73
C THR A 117 -10.10 -5.27 9.14
N ASP A 118 -10.47 -5.78 10.31
CA ASP A 118 -10.08 -7.10 10.79
C ASP A 118 -11.25 -7.72 11.58
N GLY A 119 -12.05 -8.53 10.91
CA GLY A 119 -13.34 -8.99 11.45
C GLY A 119 -14.29 -7.81 11.70
N GLN A 120 -14.68 -7.61 12.96
CA GLN A 120 -15.53 -6.48 13.38
C GLN A 120 -14.74 -5.20 13.69
N TRP A 121 -13.42 -5.33 13.85
CA TRP A 121 -12.54 -4.20 14.09
C TRP A 121 -12.32 -3.41 12.79
N LYS A 122 -12.23 -2.08 12.91
CA LYS A 122 -11.99 -1.18 11.78
C LYS A 122 -11.22 0.06 12.22
N LEU A 123 -10.34 0.54 11.36
CA LEU A 123 -9.81 1.90 11.46
C LEU A 123 -10.81 2.91 10.92
N PRO A 124 -10.71 4.18 11.34
CA PRO A 124 -11.36 5.26 10.61
C PRO A 124 -10.98 5.20 9.12
N PRO A 125 -11.89 5.54 8.20
CA PRO A 125 -11.59 5.59 6.78
C PRO A 125 -10.51 6.62 6.44
N VAL A 126 -9.78 6.34 5.36
CA VAL A 126 -8.75 7.20 4.76
C VAL A 126 -9.35 7.88 3.54
N TYR A 127 -9.16 9.19 3.37
CA TYR A 127 -9.72 9.98 2.25
C TYR A 127 -8.68 10.75 1.46
N ALA A 128 -7.61 11.20 2.10
CA ALA A 128 -6.62 12.06 1.48
C ALA A 128 -5.52 11.26 0.79
N SER A 129 -4.89 11.88 -0.21
CA SER A 129 -3.61 11.40 -0.71
C SER A 129 -2.48 12.04 0.08
N LEU A 130 -1.38 11.31 0.31
CA LEU A 130 -0.20 11.83 1.00
C LEU A 130 1.05 11.36 0.24
N SER A 131 1.94 12.28 -0.11
CA SER A 131 3.22 11.99 -0.79
C SER A 131 3.06 11.11 -2.05
N GLY A 132 2.04 11.38 -2.88
CA GLY A 132 1.77 10.62 -4.10
C GLY A 132 1.09 9.26 -3.91
N TYR A 133 0.65 8.95 -2.69
CA TYR A 133 -0.10 7.74 -2.35
C TYR A 133 -1.58 8.06 -2.13
N LYS A 134 -2.44 7.46 -2.97
CA LYS A 134 -3.90 7.50 -2.85
C LYS A 134 -4.39 6.81 -1.56
N PRO A 135 -5.65 7.04 -1.15
CA PRO A 135 -6.23 6.44 0.05
C PRO A 135 -6.05 4.92 0.15
N VAL A 136 -6.28 4.19 -0.95
CA VAL A 136 -6.11 2.73 -0.98
C VAL A 136 -4.66 2.29 -0.76
N HIS A 137 -3.67 3.05 -1.25
CA HIS A 137 -2.26 2.76 -1.01
C HIS A 137 -1.91 2.99 0.46
N ARG A 138 -2.38 4.11 1.03
CA ARG A 138 -2.19 4.42 2.44
C ARG A 138 -2.79 3.33 3.33
N ALA A 139 -4.00 2.86 3.03
CA ALA A 139 -4.63 1.73 3.72
C ALA A 139 -3.82 0.42 3.59
N CYS A 140 -3.25 0.14 2.41
CA CYS A 140 -2.37 -1.02 2.19
C CYS A 140 -1.08 -0.94 3.01
N PHE A 141 -0.47 0.24 3.15
CA PHE A 141 0.68 0.42 4.04
C PHE A 141 0.32 0.10 5.49
N VAL A 142 -0.81 0.63 5.97
CA VAL A 142 -1.27 0.38 7.34
C VAL A 142 -1.53 -1.11 7.55
N ALA A 143 -2.37 -1.73 6.71
CA ALA A 143 -2.71 -3.14 6.83
C ALA A 143 -1.47 -4.04 6.80
N GLY A 144 -0.51 -3.74 5.93
CA GLY A 144 0.76 -4.44 5.84
C GLY A 144 1.68 -4.25 7.05
N THR A 145 1.73 -3.03 7.60
CA THR A 145 2.46 -2.75 8.85
C THR A 145 1.82 -3.52 9.99
N LEU A 146 0.49 -3.46 10.15
CA LEU A 146 -0.25 -4.18 11.18
C LEU A 146 -0.05 -5.70 11.08
N TYR A 147 -0.12 -6.27 9.86
CA TYR A 147 0.19 -7.69 9.62
C TYR A 147 1.57 -8.08 10.15
N ARG A 148 2.57 -7.21 10.03
CA ARG A 148 3.93 -7.49 10.54
C ARG A 148 4.05 -7.26 12.04
N LEU A 149 3.36 -6.24 12.57
CA LEU A 149 3.36 -5.96 14.01
C LEU A 149 2.73 -7.11 14.80
N LYS A 150 1.64 -7.71 14.29
CA LYS A 150 0.98 -8.84 14.97
C LYS A 150 1.87 -10.09 15.07
N ALA A 151 2.85 -10.22 14.18
CA ALA A 151 3.78 -11.34 14.16
C ALA A 151 4.96 -11.15 15.13
N LEU A 152 5.05 -10.00 15.82
CA LEU A 152 6.09 -9.77 16.81
C LEU A 152 5.80 -10.57 18.08
N PRO A 153 6.81 -11.24 18.67
CA PRO A 153 6.62 -12.02 19.90
C PRO A 153 6.26 -11.14 21.11
N ASP A 154 6.63 -9.86 21.06
CA ASP A 154 6.41 -8.87 22.11
C ASP A 154 5.39 -7.80 21.69
N TYR A 155 4.46 -8.16 20.80
CA TYR A 155 3.39 -7.25 20.40
C TYR A 155 2.59 -6.79 21.63
N SER A 156 2.39 -5.48 21.76
CA SER A 156 1.56 -4.89 22.81
C SER A 156 0.82 -3.65 22.26
N PRO A 157 -0.52 -3.59 22.39
CA PRO A 157 -1.30 -2.43 21.94
C PRO A 157 -0.92 -1.13 22.66
N ASP A 158 -0.34 -1.20 23.85
CA ASP A 158 0.04 -0.01 24.63
C ASP A 158 1.25 0.72 24.06
N ARG A 159 1.97 0.11 23.10
CA ARG A 159 3.15 0.70 22.46
C ARG A 159 2.84 1.64 21.31
N TYR A 160 1.57 1.78 20.92
CA TYR A 160 1.18 2.84 19.99
C TYR A 160 1.30 4.21 20.66
N ILE A 161 2.04 5.10 20.00
CA ILE A 161 2.22 6.50 20.39
C ILE A 161 1.74 7.41 19.28
N LEU A 162 1.32 8.61 19.67
CA LEU A 162 0.94 9.68 18.75
C LEU A 162 1.97 10.80 18.82
N ASP A 163 2.43 11.23 17.66
CA ASP A 163 3.33 12.37 17.49
C ASP A 163 2.75 13.38 16.50
N THR A 164 3.21 14.63 16.52
CA THR A 164 2.71 15.69 15.65
C THR A 164 3.82 16.63 15.18
N ASP A 165 3.75 17.03 13.91
CA ASP A 165 4.60 18.08 13.33
C ASP A 165 3.95 19.48 13.43
N GLY A 166 2.83 19.60 14.18
CA GLY A 166 2.01 20.80 14.29
C GLY A 166 0.87 20.89 13.27
N THR A 167 0.89 20.07 12.20
CA THR A 167 -0.16 20.00 11.18
C THR A 167 -0.76 18.60 11.09
N ASN A 168 0.10 17.60 10.94
CA ASN A 168 -0.24 16.20 10.81
C ASN A 168 -0.04 15.50 12.15
N PHE A 169 -0.74 14.38 12.31
CA PHE A 169 -0.57 13.49 13.45
C PHE A 169 -0.11 12.13 12.95
N THR A 170 1.02 11.65 13.44
CA THR A 170 1.57 10.37 13.03
C THR A 170 1.52 9.37 14.18
N VAL A 171 0.86 8.24 13.93
CA VAL A 171 0.86 7.10 14.83
C VAL A 171 2.10 6.26 14.57
N TYR A 172 2.87 6.01 15.62
CA TYR A 172 4.01 5.11 15.61
C TYR A 172 3.75 3.89 16.49
N TYR A 173 4.40 2.78 16.15
CA TYR A 173 4.60 1.64 17.04
C TYR A 173 6.11 1.48 17.21
N ASN A 174 6.63 1.78 18.40
CA ASN A 174 8.06 1.98 18.62
C ASN A 174 8.64 3.00 17.60
N ASP A 175 9.55 2.56 16.72
CA ASP A 175 10.21 3.32 15.67
C ASP A 175 9.51 3.22 14.30
N ARG A 176 8.41 2.46 14.20
CA ARG A 176 7.71 2.19 12.94
C ARG A 176 6.52 3.11 12.78
N GLN A 177 6.54 3.93 11.73
CA GLN A 177 5.38 4.70 11.31
C GLN A 177 4.25 3.75 10.88
N VAL A 178 3.09 3.88 11.52
CA VAL A 178 1.89 3.08 11.23
C VAL A 178 0.99 3.83 10.26
N PHE A 179 0.63 5.06 10.60
CA PHE A 179 -0.22 5.91 9.78
C PHE A 179 -0.02 7.39 10.12
N THR A 180 -0.17 8.26 9.13
CA THR A 180 -0.20 9.71 9.34
C THR A 180 -1.58 10.22 8.99
N VAL A 181 -2.27 10.83 9.94
CA VAL A 181 -3.52 11.57 9.76
C VAL A 181 -3.17 12.97 9.26
N VAL A 182 -3.78 13.37 8.14
CA VAL A 182 -3.67 14.72 7.59
C VAL A 182 -5.00 15.48 7.76
N PRO A 183 -5.00 16.82 7.78
CA PRO A 183 -6.23 17.62 7.96
C PRO A 183 -7.35 17.27 6.99
N GLU A 184 -7.04 16.89 5.75
CA GLU A 184 -8.02 16.52 4.74
C GLU A 184 -8.75 15.21 5.08
N ASP A 185 -8.09 14.25 5.74
CA ASP A 185 -8.76 13.03 6.23
C ASP A 185 -9.80 13.36 7.30
N ALA A 186 -9.49 14.34 8.15
CA ALA A 186 -10.36 14.77 9.25
C ALA A 186 -11.52 15.64 8.75
N ALA A 187 -11.24 16.57 7.83
CA ALA A 187 -12.23 17.41 7.19
C ALA A 187 -13.29 16.58 6.44
N ALA A 188 -12.87 15.51 5.73
CA ALA A 188 -13.79 14.59 5.07
C ALA A 188 -14.76 13.86 6.03
N GLN A 189 -14.44 13.85 7.32
CA GLN A 189 -15.22 13.22 8.38
C GLN A 189 -15.89 14.25 9.31
N GLY A 190 -15.76 15.54 9.04
CA GLY A 190 -16.31 16.62 9.88
C GLY A 190 -15.64 16.69 11.26
N MET A 191 -14.35 16.34 11.35
CA MET A 191 -13.58 16.28 12.59
C MET A 191 -12.32 17.15 12.51
N SER A 192 -11.76 17.52 13.66
CA SER A 192 -10.39 18.03 13.72
C SER A 192 -9.36 16.90 13.53
N ALA A 193 -8.15 17.26 13.08
CA ALA A 193 -7.07 16.29 12.89
C ALA A 193 -6.70 15.56 14.19
N GLN A 194 -6.74 16.27 15.33
CA GLN A 194 -6.48 15.69 16.65
C GLN A 194 -7.56 14.69 17.07
N GLU A 195 -8.85 15.00 16.88
CA GLU A 195 -9.93 14.05 17.21
C GLU A 195 -9.86 12.80 16.34
N LEU A 196 -9.58 12.94 15.04
CA LEU A 196 -9.40 11.79 14.17
C LEU A 196 -8.17 10.96 14.59
N ALA A 197 -7.05 11.61 14.91
CA ALA A 197 -5.85 10.94 15.40
C ALA A 197 -6.10 10.15 16.69
N ASN A 198 -6.87 10.72 17.63
CA ASN A 198 -7.29 10.03 18.86
C ASN A 198 -8.14 8.78 18.54
N ARG A 199 -9.05 8.85 17.56
CA ARG A 199 -9.81 7.67 17.13
C ARG A 199 -8.93 6.59 16.50
N TYR A 200 -7.91 6.97 15.74
CA TYR A 200 -6.95 6.00 15.18
C TYR A 200 -6.18 5.28 16.28
N ILE A 201 -5.62 6.00 17.26
CA ILE A 201 -4.86 5.36 18.35
C ILE A 201 -5.76 4.52 19.26
N GLU A 202 -6.98 4.98 19.56
CA GLU A 202 -7.97 4.19 20.31
C GLU A 202 -8.35 2.91 19.57
N ALA A 203 -8.61 2.98 18.26
CA ALA A 203 -8.88 1.81 17.44
C ALA A 203 -7.70 0.83 17.48
N LEU A 204 -6.47 1.32 17.27
CA LEU A 204 -5.27 0.48 17.30
C LEU A 204 -5.00 -0.17 18.66
N ARG A 205 -5.24 0.55 19.77
CA ARG A 205 -5.11 -0.01 21.12
C ARG A 205 -6.16 -1.08 21.43
N ASN A 206 -7.33 -0.97 20.82
CA ASN A 206 -8.40 -1.96 20.94
C ASN A 206 -8.33 -3.07 19.88
N TRP A 207 -7.30 -3.08 19.03
CA TRP A 207 -7.12 -4.13 18.03
C TRP A 207 -6.60 -5.40 18.70
N GLN A 208 -7.49 -6.40 18.81
CA GLN A 208 -7.10 -7.73 19.27
C GLN A 208 -6.51 -8.52 18.10
N ALA A 209 -5.21 -8.39 17.89
CA ALA A 209 -4.46 -9.30 17.05
C ALA A 209 -4.64 -10.74 17.58
N LYS A 210 -5.44 -11.56 16.88
CA LYS A 210 -5.54 -13.01 17.12
C LYS A 210 -4.83 -13.78 16.02
#